data_AF-A0A2V5N214-F1
#
_entry.id   AF-A0A2V5N214-F1
#
_cell.length_a   1.000
_cell.length_b   1.000
_cell.length_c   1.000
_cell.angle_alpha   90.00
_cell.angle_beta   90.00
_cell.angle_gamma   90.00
#
_symmetry.space_group_name_H-M   'P 1'
#
loop_
_entity.id
_entity.type
_entity.pdbx_description
1 polymer ?
#
loop_
_entity_poly.entity_id
_entity_poly.type
_entity_poly.pdbx_seq_one_letter_code
_entity_poly.pdbx_strand_id
1 'polypeptide(L)'
;MASKSTIFCSFEMNGNAGISDEQLQSLDRQMRATVERDVSIERRKIAFTEAVRRFEQEKQWDKYNLLRFRNPPKIATCWCENFSDLAHGPLALSTGALAMFKLILYPPGFVLQIPAQENPSELPPFEPQPQLFKIFQEHKEWGRILGVSTVGRLNEIIVNREIGDFIKIAEAFHEKKIAQIAEHIYQHRDHVKWALIAGPSSSGKTTFAKRLAVQLRVNGLRPVTISVDNYFVNREQTPLDERGKPNFEDIETVDLKLFNEHLARLDNGEEVELPIFNFEKGCREYRGEKLSVEPTRSS
;
A
#
# COMPACT_ATOMS: atom_id res chain seq x y z
N MET A 1 13.90 5.58 1.67
CA MET A 1 14.55 4.25 1.72
C MET A 1 13.75 3.37 2.67
N ALA A 2 12.84 2.54 2.15
CA ALA A 2 12.18 1.52 2.97
C ALA A 2 13.16 0.34 3.10
N SER A 3 13.53 -0.01 4.33
CA SER A 3 14.40 -1.15 4.61
C SER A 3 13.74 -2.44 4.10
N LYS A 4 14.27 -3.00 3.00
CA LYS A 4 13.82 -4.25 2.35
C LYS A 4 14.26 -5.52 3.12
N SER A 5 14.43 -5.44 4.43
CA SER A 5 15.12 -6.46 5.23
C SER A 5 14.21 -7.16 6.25
N THR A 6 12.89 -7.00 6.13
CA THR A 6 11.91 -7.61 7.05
C THR A 6 10.68 -8.12 6.31
N ILE A 7 10.14 -9.24 6.78
CA ILE A 7 8.92 -9.87 6.28
C ILE A 7 7.98 -10.07 7.46
N PHE A 8 6.74 -9.63 7.34
CA PHE A 8 5.71 -9.94 8.34
C PHE A 8 5.03 -11.27 8.00
N CYS A 9 4.97 -12.16 8.98
CA CYS A 9 4.32 -13.46 8.87
C CYS A 9 3.09 -13.49 9.79
N SER A 10 1.90 -13.57 9.18
CA SER A 10 0.68 -13.87 9.94
C SER A 10 0.63 -15.36 10.27
N PHE A 11 0.38 -15.69 11.53
CA PHE A 11 0.32 -17.07 12.00
C PHE A 11 -1.10 -17.40 12.45
N GLU A 12 -1.60 -18.55 12.02
CA GLU A 12 -2.90 -19.08 12.39
C GLU A 12 -2.76 -20.59 12.62
N MET A 13 -3.27 -21.08 13.74
CA MET A 13 -3.22 -22.50 14.08
C MET A 13 -4.55 -22.92 14.71
N ASN A 14 -5.17 -23.98 14.17
CA ASN A 14 -6.48 -24.48 14.63
C ASN A 14 -7.59 -23.41 14.65
N GLY A 15 -7.56 -22.47 13.70
CA GLY A 15 -8.53 -21.37 13.63
C GLY A 15 -8.27 -20.20 14.60
N ASN A 16 -7.20 -20.27 15.40
CA ASN A 16 -6.77 -19.18 16.26
C ASN A 16 -5.65 -18.39 15.58
N ALA A 17 -5.91 -17.10 15.31
CA ALA A 17 -4.89 -16.17 14.84
C ALA A 17 -4.02 -15.71 16.01
N GLY A 18 -2.70 -15.64 15.80
CA GLY A 18 -1.75 -15.31 16.85
C GLY A 18 -0.69 -16.38 17.06
N ILE A 19 0.52 -15.94 17.39
CA ILE A 19 1.60 -16.80 17.86
C ILE A 19 2.01 -16.34 19.27
N SER A 20 2.17 -17.28 20.19
CA SER A 20 2.74 -17.01 21.52
C SER A 20 4.26 -16.96 21.46
N ASP A 21 4.89 -16.36 22.46
CA ASP A 21 6.35 -16.29 22.55
C ASP A 21 6.97 -17.71 22.60
N GLU A 22 6.37 -18.64 23.33
CA GLU A 22 6.81 -20.04 23.40
C GLU A 22 6.76 -20.74 22.03
N GLN A 23 5.69 -20.52 21.27
CA GLN A 23 5.56 -21.05 19.90
C GLN A 23 6.60 -20.42 18.96
N LEU A 24 6.86 -19.12 19.10
CA LEU A 24 7.86 -18.42 18.29
C LEU A 24 9.27 -18.93 18.58
N GLN A 25 9.62 -19.15 19.85
CA GLN A 25 10.89 -19.76 20.24
C GLN A 25 11.00 -21.21 19.75
N SER A 26 9.91 -21.97 19.76
CA SER A 26 9.88 -23.32 19.17
C SER A 26 10.11 -23.28 17.65
N LEU A 27 9.50 -22.31 16.95
CA LEU A 27 9.69 -22.10 15.52
C LEU A 27 11.13 -21.71 15.19
N ASP A 28 11.73 -20.77 15.93
CA ASP A 28 13.12 -20.34 15.76
C ASP A 28 14.08 -21.54 15.89
N ARG A 29 13.91 -22.38 16.92
CA ARG A 29 14.71 -23.61 17.10
C ARG A 29 14.60 -24.57 15.94
N GLN A 30 13.39 -24.83 15.43
CA GLN A 30 13.17 -25.73 14.30
C GLN A 30 13.75 -25.18 12.99
N MET A 31 13.62 -23.87 12.76
CA MET A 31 14.25 -23.19 11.62
C MET A 31 15.78 -23.30 11.69
N ARG A 32 16.39 -23.01 12.85
CA ARG A 32 17.86 -23.14 13.05
C ARG A 32 18.34 -24.57 12.85
N ALA A 33 17.66 -25.56 13.42
CA ALA A 33 18.00 -26.97 13.21
C ALA A 33 17.92 -27.38 11.73
N THR A 34 17.00 -26.79 10.96
CA THR A 34 16.89 -27.05 9.52
C THR A 34 17.98 -26.36 8.71
N VAL A 35 18.41 -25.16 9.12
CA VAL A 35 19.59 -24.48 8.55
C VAL A 35 20.86 -25.28 8.83
N GLU A 36 21.06 -25.77 10.05
CA GLU A 36 22.24 -26.57 10.45
C GLU A 36 22.36 -27.88 9.66
N ARG A 37 21.23 -28.48 9.26
CA ARG A 37 21.19 -29.68 8.41
C ARG A 37 21.50 -29.40 6.93
N ASP A 38 21.59 -28.12 6.53
CA ASP A 38 21.86 -27.67 5.16
C ASP A 38 21.03 -28.40 4.08
N VAL A 39 19.72 -28.46 4.31
CA VAL A 39 18.77 -29.16 3.44
C VAL A 39 18.72 -28.50 2.07
N SER A 40 18.80 -29.30 1.00
CA SER A 40 18.66 -28.81 -0.38
C SER A 40 17.26 -28.27 -0.66
N ILE A 41 17.21 -27.14 -1.37
CA ILE A 41 15.98 -26.53 -1.89
C ILE A 41 15.92 -26.78 -3.40
N GLU A 42 15.05 -27.67 -3.82
CA GLU A 42 15.00 -28.15 -5.19
C GLU A 42 13.87 -27.51 -5.99
N ARG A 43 14.20 -26.97 -7.17
CA ARG A 43 13.19 -26.50 -8.12
C ARG A 43 12.79 -27.64 -9.06
N ARG A 44 11.58 -28.15 -8.89
CA ARG A 44 11.02 -29.24 -9.71
C ARG A 44 9.94 -28.70 -10.64
N LYS A 45 9.96 -29.13 -11.91
CA LYS A 45 8.87 -28.90 -12.85
C LYS A 45 7.91 -30.07 -12.79
N ILE A 46 6.74 -29.88 -12.21
CA ILE A 46 5.69 -30.90 -12.12
C ILE A 46 4.58 -30.61 -13.12
N ALA A 47 3.85 -31.66 -13.53
CA ALA A 47 2.68 -31.51 -14.37
C ALA A 47 1.60 -30.71 -13.63
N PHE A 48 0.81 -29.95 -14.37
CA PHE A 48 -0.28 -29.14 -13.84
C PHE A 48 -1.24 -29.94 -12.95
N THR A 49 -1.70 -31.07 -13.47
CA THR A 49 -2.64 -31.97 -12.81
C THR A 49 -2.09 -32.51 -11.49
N GLU A 50 -0.79 -32.82 -11.45
CA GLU A 50 -0.11 -33.28 -10.23
C GLU A 50 0.02 -32.15 -9.20
N ALA A 51 0.36 -30.92 -9.64
CA ALA A 51 0.44 -29.77 -8.75
C ALA A 51 -0.90 -29.44 -8.09
N VAL A 52 -1.98 -29.41 -8.89
CA VAL A 52 -3.34 -29.14 -8.42
C VAL A 52 -3.78 -30.19 -7.40
N ARG A 53 -3.55 -31.49 -7.69
CA ARG A 53 -3.90 -32.59 -6.77
C ARG A 53 -3.15 -32.49 -5.43
N ARG A 54 -1.87 -32.11 -5.45
CA ARG A 54 -1.08 -31.96 -4.21
C ARG A 54 -1.55 -30.80 -3.36
N PHE A 55 -1.74 -29.61 -3.94
CA PHE A 55 -2.20 -28.46 -3.17
C PHE A 55 -3.59 -28.68 -2.57
N GLU A 56 -4.44 -29.47 -3.24
CA GLU A 56 -5.72 -29.93 -2.68
C GLU A 56 -5.52 -30.86 -1.48
N GLN A 57 -4.65 -31.88 -1.60
CA GLN A 57 -4.34 -32.83 -0.52
C GLN A 57 -3.71 -32.16 0.71
N GLU A 58 -2.82 -31.19 0.48
CA GLU A 58 -2.15 -30.40 1.52
C GLU A 58 -3.04 -29.26 2.08
N LYS A 59 -4.28 -29.11 1.57
CA LYS A 59 -5.24 -28.05 1.95
C LYS A 59 -4.72 -26.63 1.72
N GLN A 60 -3.82 -26.45 0.76
CA GLN A 60 -3.29 -25.14 0.34
C GLN A 60 -4.21 -24.52 -0.73
N TRP A 61 -5.40 -24.10 -0.29
CA TRP A 61 -6.50 -23.65 -1.16
C TRP A 61 -6.18 -22.39 -1.99
N ASP A 62 -5.36 -21.49 -1.46
CA ASP A 62 -4.89 -20.29 -2.12
C ASP A 62 -4.10 -20.60 -3.41
N LYS A 63 -3.17 -21.56 -3.34
CA LYS A 63 -2.35 -22.01 -4.47
C LYS A 63 -3.17 -22.84 -5.46
N TYR A 64 -4.03 -23.72 -4.96
CA TYR A 64 -4.97 -24.48 -5.78
C TYR A 64 -5.81 -23.55 -6.66
N ASN A 65 -6.43 -22.52 -6.05
CA ASN A 65 -7.26 -21.56 -6.76
C ASN A 65 -6.45 -20.68 -7.72
N LEU A 66 -5.22 -20.30 -7.37
CA LEU A 66 -4.36 -19.54 -8.30
C LEU A 66 -4.05 -20.34 -9.57
N LEU A 67 -3.72 -21.63 -9.43
CA LEU A 67 -3.25 -22.46 -10.53
C LEU A 67 -4.36 -22.88 -11.47
N ARG A 68 -5.54 -23.23 -10.95
CA ARG A 68 -6.66 -23.75 -11.76
C ARG A 68 -7.10 -22.82 -12.90
N PHE A 69 -6.91 -21.50 -12.74
CA PHE A 69 -7.26 -20.51 -13.77
C PHE A 69 -6.14 -20.19 -14.76
N ARG A 70 -4.89 -20.59 -14.47
CA ARG A 70 -3.73 -20.27 -15.32
C ARG A 70 -3.42 -21.37 -16.34
N ASN A 71 -3.77 -22.62 -16.02
CA ASN A 71 -3.59 -23.84 -16.83
C ASN A 71 -2.25 -23.95 -17.61
N PRO A 72 -1.07 -23.69 -17.00
CA PRO A 72 0.21 -23.90 -17.68
C PRO A 72 0.56 -25.39 -17.76
N PRO A 73 1.21 -25.88 -18.83
CA PRO A 73 1.50 -27.32 -19.02
C PRO A 73 2.44 -27.90 -17.95
N LYS A 74 3.31 -27.07 -17.36
CA LYS A 74 4.19 -27.44 -16.24
C LYS A 74 4.28 -26.27 -15.25
N ILE A 75 4.30 -26.59 -13.96
CA ILE A 75 4.47 -25.62 -12.88
C ILE A 75 5.81 -25.88 -12.22
N ALA A 76 6.62 -24.82 -12.07
CA ALA A 76 7.83 -24.89 -11.27
C ALA A 76 7.44 -24.72 -9.80
N THR A 77 7.69 -25.76 -9.01
CA THR A 77 7.54 -25.78 -7.56
C THR A 77 8.91 -25.88 -6.92
N CYS A 78 9.08 -25.26 -5.76
CA CYS A 78 10.27 -25.36 -4.95
C CYS A 78 9.99 -26.29 -3.76
N TRP A 79 10.92 -27.19 -3.48
CA TRP A 79 10.79 -28.26 -2.50
C TRP A 79 11.86 -28.10 -1.43
N CYS A 80 11.47 -28.22 -0.17
CA CYS A 80 12.38 -28.32 0.96
C CYS A 80 11.84 -29.42 1.89
N GLU A 81 12.56 -30.54 1.97
CA GLU A 81 12.08 -31.79 2.59
C GLU A 81 10.67 -32.18 2.08
N ASN A 82 9.69 -32.23 3.00
CA ASN A 82 8.30 -32.62 2.74
C ASN A 82 7.39 -31.43 2.42
N PHE A 83 7.94 -30.22 2.29
CA PHE A 83 7.19 -29.00 2.02
C PHE A 83 7.44 -28.52 0.57
N SER A 84 6.37 -28.06 -0.09
CA SER A 84 6.47 -27.49 -1.44
C SER A 84 5.74 -26.17 -1.58
N ASP A 85 6.32 -25.25 -2.35
CA ASP A 85 5.76 -23.93 -2.59
C ASP A 85 6.00 -23.40 -4.01
N LEU A 86 5.24 -22.37 -4.39
CA LEU A 86 5.45 -21.55 -5.57
C LEU A 86 6.40 -20.41 -5.23
N ALA A 87 7.60 -20.45 -5.82
CA ALA A 87 8.54 -19.34 -5.70
C ALA A 87 8.23 -18.23 -6.72
N HIS A 88 8.13 -16.99 -6.25
CA HIS A 88 8.00 -15.80 -7.10
C HIS A 88 9.34 -15.28 -7.65
N GLY A 89 10.45 -15.82 -7.15
CA GLY A 89 11.81 -15.45 -7.53
C GLY A 89 12.80 -16.61 -7.33
N PRO A 90 14.10 -16.37 -7.53
CA PRO A 90 15.12 -17.36 -7.19
C PRO A 90 15.13 -17.60 -5.67
N LEU A 91 15.22 -18.87 -5.27
CA LEU A 91 15.45 -19.24 -3.87
C LEU A 91 16.92 -19.63 -3.68
N ALA A 92 17.39 -19.62 -2.44
CA ALA A 92 18.65 -20.25 -2.07
C ALA A 92 18.66 -21.73 -2.48
N LEU A 93 19.83 -22.29 -2.77
CA LEU A 93 19.99 -23.70 -3.18
C LEU A 93 19.88 -24.67 -2.00
N SER A 94 20.09 -24.17 -0.79
CA SER A 94 19.99 -24.93 0.45
C SER A 94 19.64 -24.02 1.63
N THR A 95 19.20 -24.62 2.73
CA THR A 95 18.85 -23.90 3.96
C THR A 95 20.07 -23.37 4.70
N GLY A 96 21.28 -23.93 4.52
CA GLY A 96 22.50 -23.44 5.17
C GLY A 96 22.88 -22.02 4.77
N ALA A 97 22.51 -21.59 3.55
CA ALA A 97 22.68 -20.21 3.09
C ALA A 97 21.78 -19.20 3.83
N LEU A 98 20.81 -19.66 4.64
CA LEU A 98 19.82 -18.84 5.34
C LEU A 98 20.14 -18.70 6.84
N ALA A 99 21.41 -18.80 7.25
CA ALA A 99 21.79 -18.78 8.67
C ALA A 99 21.52 -17.44 9.38
N MET A 100 21.52 -16.35 8.64
CA MET A 100 21.33 -15.01 9.19
C MET A 100 19.84 -14.64 9.17
N PHE A 101 19.14 -14.87 10.27
CA PHE A 101 17.78 -14.38 10.48
C PHE A 101 17.46 -14.21 11.97
N LYS A 102 16.42 -13.42 12.25
CA LYS A 102 15.85 -13.25 13.59
C LYS A 102 14.33 -13.21 13.51
N LEU A 103 13.67 -13.90 14.44
CA LEU A 103 12.23 -13.81 14.64
C LEU A 103 11.93 -12.81 15.76
N ILE A 104 10.99 -11.89 15.51
CA ILE A 104 10.56 -10.88 16.47
C ILE A 104 9.05 -11.00 16.64
N LEU A 105 8.58 -11.22 17.87
CA LEU A 105 7.15 -11.29 18.17
C LEU A 105 6.49 -9.95 17.85
N TYR A 106 5.46 -9.98 17.01
CA TYR A 106 4.77 -8.78 16.56
C TYR A 106 3.29 -9.09 16.32
N PRO A 107 2.44 -9.01 17.36
CA PRO A 107 1.06 -9.49 17.32
C PRO A 107 0.24 -8.88 16.16
N PRO A 108 -0.63 -9.66 15.49
CA PRO A 108 -1.01 -11.05 15.75
C PRO A 108 -0.07 -12.09 15.09
N GLY A 109 1.16 -11.74 14.74
CA GLY A 109 2.11 -12.65 14.11
C GLY A 109 3.53 -12.41 14.59
N PHE A 110 4.47 -12.50 13.65
CA PHE A 110 5.87 -12.21 13.92
C PHE A 110 6.54 -11.58 12.70
N VAL A 111 7.65 -10.89 12.93
CA VAL A 111 8.52 -10.37 11.89
C VAL A 111 9.71 -11.31 11.73
N LEU A 112 9.95 -11.75 10.50
CA LEU A 112 11.18 -12.39 10.07
C LEU A 112 12.13 -11.31 9.55
N GLN A 113 13.20 -11.06 10.29
CA GLN A 113 14.25 -10.14 9.91
C GLN A 113 15.37 -10.89 9.19
N ILE A 114 15.79 -10.36 8.05
CA ILE A 114 16.85 -10.89 7.19
C ILE A 114 17.89 -9.80 6.89
N PRO A 115 19.10 -10.13 6.45
CA PRO A 115 20.11 -9.16 6.06
C PRO A 115 19.64 -8.28 4.89
N ALA A 116 20.13 -7.05 4.84
CA ALA A 116 19.96 -6.19 3.69
C ALA A 116 20.81 -6.70 2.51
N GLN A 117 20.39 -6.43 1.27
CA GLN A 117 21.15 -6.87 0.09
C GLN A 117 22.54 -6.21 0.05
N GLU A 118 22.64 -4.99 0.55
CA GLU A 118 23.86 -4.18 0.61
C GLU A 118 24.84 -4.65 1.70
N ASN A 119 24.33 -5.29 2.75
CA ASN A 119 25.14 -5.83 3.85
C ASN A 119 24.60 -7.21 4.28
N PRO A 120 24.98 -8.29 3.57
CA PRO A 120 24.45 -9.64 3.81
C PRO A 120 24.97 -10.28 5.10
N SER A 121 25.99 -9.67 5.74
CA SER A 121 26.70 -10.20 6.89
C SER A 121 26.12 -9.75 8.22
N GLU A 122 25.13 -8.85 8.21
CA GLU A 122 24.60 -8.22 9.41
C GLU A 122 23.08 -8.07 9.31
N LEU A 123 22.41 -8.19 10.47
CA LEU A 123 20.99 -7.87 10.59
C LEU A 123 20.86 -6.38 10.93
N PRO A 124 20.16 -5.56 10.13
CA PRO A 124 19.94 -4.17 10.47
C PRO A 124 19.10 -4.04 11.76
N PRO A 125 19.10 -2.88 12.44
CA PRO A 125 18.20 -2.66 13.57
C PRO A 125 16.73 -2.80 13.14
N PHE A 126 15.90 -3.39 14.00
CA PHE A 126 14.46 -3.46 13.78
C PHE A 126 13.81 -2.17 14.25
N GLU A 127 13.21 -1.43 13.32
CA GLU A 127 12.44 -0.22 13.61
C GLU A 127 10.94 -0.50 13.41
N PRO A 128 10.14 -0.55 14.49
CA PRO A 128 8.71 -0.76 14.38
C PRO A 128 8.03 0.35 13.58
N GLN A 129 7.22 -0.03 12.59
CA GLN A 129 6.42 0.91 11.79
C GLN A 129 4.92 0.70 12.04
N PRO A 130 4.38 1.13 13.21
CA PRO A 130 3.02 0.79 13.63
C PRO A 130 1.95 1.31 12.68
N GLN A 131 2.17 2.46 12.03
CA GLN A 131 1.22 3.01 11.05
C GLN A 131 1.19 2.16 9.78
N LEU A 132 2.35 1.80 9.22
CA LEU A 132 2.42 0.94 8.04
C LEU A 132 1.82 -0.42 8.33
N PHE A 133 2.11 -0.98 9.50
CA PHE A 133 1.52 -2.25 9.92
C PHE A 133 0.01 -2.17 10.04
N LYS A 134 -0.54 -1.10 10.63
CA LYS A 134 -1.98 -0.88 10.71
C LYS A 134 -2.61 -0.85 9.32
N ILE A 135 -2.00 -0.13 8.37
CA ILE A 135 -2.46 -0.08 6.97
C ILE A 135 -2.46 -1.48 6.35
N PHE A 136 -1.39 -2.25 6.55
CA PHE A 136 -1.29 -3.63 6.05
C PHE A 136 -2.39 -4.53 6.64
N GLN A 137 -2.63 -4.45 7.95
CA GLN A 137 -3.65 -5.27 8.61
C GLN A 137 -5.06 -4.88 8.19
N GLU A 138 -5.34 -3.58 8.07
CA GLU A 138 -6.60 -3.11 7.52
C GLU A 138 -6.82 -3.68 6.11
N HIS A 139 -5.82 -3.61 5.23
CA HIS A 139 -5.92 -4.15 3.88
C HIS A 139 -6.19 -5.67 3.86
N LYS A 140 -5.54 -6.44 4.75
CA LYS A 140 -5.77 -7.88 4.88
C LYS A 140 -7.20 -8.20 5.33
N GLU A 141 -7.69 -7.49 6.33
CA GLU A 141 -9.06 -7.65 6.81
C GLU A 141 -10.08 -7.26 5.74
N TRP A 142 -9.80 -6.22 4.95
CA TRP A 142 -10.65 -5.86 3.81
C TRP A 142 -10.67 -6.91 2.71
N GLY A 143 -9.53 -7.51 2.36
CA GLY A 143 -9.49 -8.65 1.45
C GLY A 143 -10.37 -9.81 1.93
N ARG A 144 -10.41 -10.04 3.26
CA ARG A 144 -11.28 -11.04 3.89
C ARG A 144 -12.76 -10.65 3.80
N ILE A 145 -13.12 -9.41 4.12
CA ILE A 145 -14.51 -8.89 4.04
C ILE A 145 -15.05 -8.94 2.60
N LEU A 146 -14.23 -8.57 1.63
CA LEU A 146 -14.58 -8.62 0.21
C LEU A 146 -14.64 -10.06 -0.33
N GLY A 147 -14.23 -11.05 0.46
CA GLY A 147 -14.17 -12.44 0.03
C GLY A 147 -13.15 -12.70 -1.08
N VAL A 148 -12.15 -11.81 -1.22
CA VAL A 148 -11.07 -11.87 -2.22
C VAL A 148 -9.73 -11.72 -1.51
N SER A 149 -9.24 -12.83 -0.96
CA SER A 149 -7.90 -12.92 -0.37
C SER A 149 -6.83 -13.32 -1.39
N THR A 150 -7.24 -13.81 -2.57
CA THR A 150 -6.32 -14.30 -3.61
C THR A 150 -6.80 -13.94 -5.01
N VAL A 151 -5.85 -13.87 -5.95
CA VAL A 151 -6.16 -13.69 -7.38
C VAL A 151 -7.01 -14.85 -7.92
N GLY A 152 -6.80 -16.08 -7.42
CA GLY A 152 -7.63 -17.23 -7.77
C GLY A 152 -9.09 -17.01 -7.40
N ARG A 153 -9.36 -16.49 -6.20
CA ARG A 153 -10.72 -16.18 -5.76
C ARG A 153 -11.35 -15.03 -6.54
N LEU A 154 -10.57 -14.03 -6.94
CA LEU A 154 -11.05 -12.98 -7.85
C LEU A 154 -11.48 -13.56 -9.20
N ASN A 155 -10.68 -14.48 -9.76
CA ASN A 155 -11.02 -15.15 -11.01
C ASN A 155 -12.32 -15.96 -10.91
N GLU A 156 -12.60 -16.60 -9.77
CA GLU A 156 -13.88 -17.27 -9.51
C GLU A 156 -15.06 -16.31 -9.63
N ILE A 157 -14.99 -15.16 -8.96
CA ILE A 157 -16.03 -14.13 -8.98
C ILE A 157 -16.28 -13.64 -10.41
N ILE A 158 -15.22 -13.46 -11.20
CA ILE A 158 -15.33 -13.05 -12.60
C ILE A 158 -16.04 -14.12 -13.43
N VAL A 159 -15.61 -15.38 -13.33
CA VAL A 159 -16.20 -16.50 -14.09
C VAL A 159 -17.66 -16.71 -13.72
N ASN A 160 -18.02 -16.56 -12.45
CA ASN A 160 -19.39 -16.68 -11.96
C ASN A 160 -20.27 -15.46 -12.28
N ARG A 161 -19.73 -14.43 -12.96
CA ARG A 161 -20.40 -13.15 -13.29
C ARG A 161 -20.86 -12.34 -12.07
N GLU A 162 -20.18 -12.52 -10.94
CA GLU A 162 -20.46 -11.85 -9.66
C GLU A 162 -19.62 -10.56 -9.48
N ILE A 163 -18.80 -10.19 -10.47
CA ILE A 163 -17.88 -9.04 -10.39
C ILE A 163 -18.59 -7.70 -10.11
N GLY A 164 -19.84 -7.55 -10.56
CA GLY A 164 -20.62 -6.34 -10.31
C GLY A 164 -20.86 -6.09 -8.82
N ASP A 165 -21.13 -7.15 -8.05
CA ASP A 165 -21.36 -7.01 -6.61
C ASP A 165 -20.05 -6.78 -5.86
N PHE A 166 -18.96 -7.40 -6.30
CA PHE A 166 -17.61 -7.08 -5.80
C PHE A 166 -17.28 -5.59 -5.97
N ILE A 167 -17.50 -5.01 -7.15
CA ILE A 167 -17.25 -3.58 -7.41
C ILE A 167 -18.10 -2.71 -6.50
N LYS A 168 -19.39 -3.01 -6.32
CA LYS A 168 -20.27 -2.23 -5.43
C LYS A 168 -19.80 -2.27 -3.98
N ILE A 169 -19.41 -3.44 -3.47
CA ILE A 169 -18.92 -3.56 -2.09
C ILE A 169 -17.60 -2.80 -1.93
N ALA A 170 -16.69 -2.89 -2.90
CA ALA A 170 -15.42 -2.15 -2.88
C ALA A 170 -15.64 -0.62 -2.90
N GLU A 171 -16.55 -0.11 -3.73
CA GLU A 171 -16.89 1.32 -3.76
C GLU A 171 -17.59 1.78 -2.48
N ALA A 172 -18.53 1.00 -1.96
CA ALA A 172 -19.19 1.29 -0.68
C ALA A 172 -18.18 1.32 0.49
N PHE A 173 -17.17 0.45 0.44
CA PHE A 173 -16.09 0.44 1.41
C PHE A 173 -15.24 1.73 1.32
N HIS A 174 -14.82 2.15 0.12
CA HIS A 174 -14.11 3.41 -0.04
C HIS A 174 -14.94 4.59 0.44
N GLU A 175 -16.25 4.61 0.16
CA GLU A 175 -17.14 5.66 0.63
C GLU A 175 -17.22 5.70 2.16
N LYS A 176 -17.32 4.53 2.82
CA LYS A 176 -17.28 4.43 4.28
C LYS A 176 -15.99 4.99 4.87
N LYS A 177 -14.83 4.74 4.25
CA LYS A 177 -13.54 5.28 4.70
C LYS A 177 -13.46 6.80 4.54
N ILE A 178 -13.93 7.33 3.41
CA ILE A 178 -13.96 8.78 3.17
C ILE A 178 -14.88 9.47 4.18
N ALA A 179 -16.05 8.89 4.47
CA ALA A 179 -16.95 9.38 5.51
C ALA A 179 -16.29 9.37 6.90
N GLN A 180 -15.53 8.32 7.25
CA GLN A 180 -14.77 8.27 8.51
C GLN A 180 -13.69 9.36 8.59
N ILE A 181 -13.00 9.65 7.49
CA ILE A 181 -12.02 10.74 7.43
C ILE A 181 -12.71 12.09 7.58
N ALA A 182 -13.85 12.30 6.90
CA ALA A 182 -14.63 13.53 7.03
C ALA A 182 -15.14 13.74 8.45
N GLU A 183 -15.58 12.67 9.12
CA GLU A 183 -16.00 12.71 10.53
C GLU A 183 -14.83 13.06 11.45
N HIS A 184 -13.66 12.45 11.24
CA HIS A 184 -12.47 12.79 12.00
C HIS A 184 -12.07 14.26 11.84
N ILE A 185 -12.11 14.80 10.61
CA ILE A 185 -11.83 16.22 10.35
C ILE A 185 -12.88 17.10 11.05
N TYR A 186 -14.16 16.73 10.97
CA TYR A 186 -15.24 17.49 11.62
C TYR A 186 -15.10 17.55 13.15
N GLN A 187 -14.72 16.43 13.77
CA GLN A 187 -14.49 16.38 15.22
C GLN A 187 -13.33 17.28 15.68
N HIS A 188 -12.36 17.54 14.79
CA HIS A 188 -11.20 18.39 15.05
C HIS A 188 -11.26 19.74 14.30
N ARG A 189 -12.44 20.13 13.80
CA ARG A 189 -12.64 21.32 12.95
C ARG A 189 -12.17 22.63 13.58
N ASP A 190 -12.13 22.68 14.92
CA ASP A 190 -11.69 23.86 15.68
C ASP A 190 -10.16 24.06 15.60
N HIS A 191 -9.41 23.04 15.17
CA HIS A 191 -7.95 23.07 15.01
C HIS A 191 -7.47 22.72 13.59
N VAL A 192 -8.32 22.12 12.75
CA VAL A 192 -7.98 21.70 11.39
C VAL A 192 -8.46 22.75 10.39
N LYS A 193 -7.53 23.55 9.86
CA LYS A 193 -7.79 24.48 8.75
C LYS A 193 -7.46 23.89 7.38
N TRP A 194 -6.42 23.06 7.31
CA TRP A 194 -5.90 22.51 6.06
C TRP A 194 -5.93 20.98 6.07
N ALA A 195 -6.43 20.39 4.98
CA ALA A 195 -6.34 18.95 4.73
C ALA A 195 -5.50 18.73 3.47
N LEU A 196 -4.27 18.24 3.64
CA LEU A 196 -3.32 18.03 2.54
C LEU A 196 -3.44 16.60 2.01
N ILE A 197 -3.59 16.47 0.69
CA ILE A 197 -3.78 15.18 0.00
C ILE A 197 -2.55 14.91 -0.85
N ALA A 198 -1.71 13.98 -0.40
CA ALA A 198 -0.49 13.57 -1.09
C ALA A 198 -0.63 12.18 -1.73
N GLY A 199 0.15 11.94 -2.78
CA GLY A 199 0.18 10.68 -3.51
C GLY A 199 0.81 10.83 -4.90
N PRO A 200 1.29 9.74 -5.52
CA PRO A 200 1.93 9.80 -6.83
C PRO A 200 0.96 10.28 -7.91
N SER A 201 1.48 10.65 -9.09
CA SER A 201 0.63 10.98 -10.24
C SER A 201 -0.33 9.81 -10.56
N SER A 202 -1.53 10.13 -11.02
CA SER A 202 -2.60 9.13 -11.33
C SER A 202 -3.10 8.25 -10.18
N SER A 203 -2.75 8.53 -8.92
CA SER A 203 -3.28 7.79 -7.73
C SER A 203 -4.73 8.12 -7.36
N GLY A 204 -5.40 9.01 -8.10
CA GLY A 204 -6.79 9.39 -7.83
C GLY A 204 -6.98 10.52 -6.82
N LYS A 205 -5.94 11.30 -6.49
CA LYS A 205 -5.99 12.45 -5.55
C LYS A 205 -7.17 13.39 -5.82
N THR A 206 -7.36 13.81 -7.07
CA THR A 206 -8.44 14.73 -7.46
C THR A 206 -9.82 14.12 -7.22
N THR A 207 -9.98 12.81 -7.50
CA THR A 207 -11.22 12.08 -7.24
C THR A 207 -11.47 11.95 -5.74
N PHE A 208 -10.45 11.59 -4.97
CA PHE A 208 -10.51 11.51 -3.51
C PHE A 208 -10.86 12.88 -2.89
N ALA A 209 -10.20 13.96 -3.31
CA ALA A 209 -10.47 15.32 -2.83
C ALA A 209 -11.93 15.74 -3.08
N LYS A 210 -12.46 15.45 -4.27
CA LYS A 210 -13.87 15.72 -4.61
C LYS A 210 -14.84 14.91 -3.74
N ARG A 211 -14.60 13.61 -3.56
CA ARG A 211 -15.44 12.75 -2.70
C ARG A 211 -15.37 13.18 -1.24
N LEU A 212 -14.18 13.48 -0.73
CA LEU A 212 -13.99 14.00 0.63
C LEU A 212 -14.69 15.33 0.82
N ALA A 213 -14.62 16.26 -0.15
CA ALA A 213 -15.32 17.53 -0.09
C ALA A 213 -16.84 17.35 0.00
N VAL A 214 -17.41 16.36 -0.71
CA VAL A 214 -18.84 16.01 -0.59
C VAL A 214 -19.16 15.53 0.84
N GLN A 215 -18.37 14.60 1.38
CA GLN A 215 -18.60 14.09 2.74
C GLN A 215 -18.44 15.16 3.83
N LEU A 216 -17.45 16.04 3.70
CA LEU A 216 -17.28 17.19 4.60
C LEU A 216 -18.49 18.15 4.53
N ARG A 217 -19.08 18.36 3.34
CA ARG A 217 -20.31 19.15 3.18
C ARG A 217 -21.53 18.50 3.83
N VAL A 218 -21.64 17.17 3.75
CA VAL A 218 -22.67 16.42 4.48
C VAL A 218 -22.54 16.65 5.99
N ASN A 219 -21.32 16.74 6.51
CA ASN A 219 -21.03 17.09 7.91
C ASN A 219 -21.20 18.59 8.23
N GLY A 220 -21.68 19.40 7.29
CA GLY A 220 -21.94 20.83 7.49
C GLY A 220 -20.73 21.76 7.29
N LEU A 221 -19.58 21.24 6.86
CA LEU A 221 -18.41 22.05 6.53
C LEU A 221 -18.49 22.58 5.09
N ARG A 222 -17.77 23.66 4.79
CA ARG A 222 -17.68 24.24 3.44
C ARG A 222 -16.23 24.21 2.94
N PRO A 223 -15.67 23.02 2.65
CA PRO A 223 -14.30 22.91 2.18
C PRO A 223 -14.14 23.52 0.79
N VAL A 224 -12.97 24.11 0.57
CA VAL A 224 -12.51 24.59 -0.72
C VAL A 224 -11.32 23.74 -1.16
N THR A 225 -11.23 23.42 -2.45
CA THR A 225 -10.15 22.58 -2.98
C THR A 225 -9.19 23.44 -3.76
N ILE A 226 -7.90 23.35 -3.43
CA ILE A 226 -6.82 24.05 -4.13
C ILE A 226 -5.91 22.99 -4.75
N SER A 227 -5.71 23.06 -6.07
CA SER A 227 -4.79 22.17 -6.78
C SER A 227 -3.38 22.76 -6.74
N VAL A 228 -2.39 22.00 -6.24
CA VAL A 228 -0.98 22.42 -6.24
C VAL A 228 -0.44 22.55 -7.66
N ASP A 229 -0.95 21.73 -8.59
CA ASP A 229 -0.58 21.79 -10.01
C ASP A 229 -0.83 23.18 -10.63
N ASN A 230 -1.81 23.93 -10.11
CA ASN A 230 -2.10 25.29 -10.57
C ASN A 230 -0.99 26.29 -10.21
N TYR A 231 -0.14 25.94 -9.24
CA TYR A 231 0.98 26.74 -8.79
C TYR A 231 2.29 26.36 -9.48
N PHE A 232 2.27 25.53 -10.52
CA PHE A 232 3.49 25.22 -11.27
C PHE A 232 4.12 26.47 -11.89
N VAL A 233 5.45 26.54 -11.85
CA VAL A 233 6.22 27.57 -12.56
C VAL A 233 6.03 27.42 -14.07
N ASN A 234 6.29 28.50 -14.82
CA ASN A 234 6.15 28.44 -16.28
C ASN A 234 7.15 27.43 -16.87
N ARG A 235 6.87 26.93 -18.07
CA ARG A 235 7.66 25.87 -18.76
C ARG A 235 9.14 26.20 -18.86
N GLU A 236 9.46 27.48 -19.04
CA GLU A 236 10.83 28.02 -19.11
C GLU A 236 11.61 27.89 -17.80
N GLN A 237 10.89 27.82 -16.68
CA GLN A 237 11.43 27.73 -15.31
C GLN A 237 11.28 26.32 -14.73
N THR A 238 10.62 25.41 -15.44
CA THR A 238 10.39 24.04 -14.97
C THR A 238 11.72 23.27 -15.01
N PRO A 239 12.14 22.65 -13.89
CA PRO A 239 13.32 21.79 -13.85
C PRO A 239 13.27 20.69 -14.91
N LEU A 240 14.43 20.33 -15.45
CA LEU A 240 14.56 19.23 -16.42
C LEU A 240 15.11 17.99 -15.72
N ASP A 241 14.64 16.83 -16.13
CA ASP A 241 15.15 15.53 -15.71
C ASP A 241 16.48 15.19 -16.40
N GLU A 242 17.07 14.04 -16.04
CA GLU A 242 18.30 13.50 -16.64
C GLU A 242 18.21 13.29 -18.16
N ARG A 243 17.00 13.31 -18.73
CA ARG A 243 16.72 13.11 -20.16
C ARG A 243 16.35 14.42 -20.87
N GLY A 244 16.48 15.56 -20.19
CA GLY A 244 16.15 16.88 -20.71
C GLY A 244 14.65 17.14 -20.87
N LYS A 245 13.79 16.36 -20.21
CA LYS A 245 12.33 16.56 -20.21
C LYS A 245 11.89 17.28 -18.93
N PRO A 246 10.78 18.04 -18.96
CA PRO A 246 10.25 18.67 -17.75
C PRO A 246 9.99 17.66 -16.62
N ASN A 247 10.60 17.89 -15.45
CA ASN A 247 10.44 17.07 -14.25
C ASN A 247 9.33 17.63 -13.36
N PHE A 248 8.09 17.18 -13.58
CA PHE A 248 6.94 17.64 -12.78
C PHE A 248 6.87 17.00 -11.38
N GLU A 249 7.78 16.09 -11.04
CA GLU A 249 7.86 15.52 -9.68
C GLU A 249 8.85 16.28 -8.78
N ASP A 250 9.59 17.25 -9.32
CA ASP A 250 10.44 18.13 -8.52
C ASP A 250 9.62 19.13 -7.70
N ILE A 251 10.04 19.38 -6.47
CA ILE A 251 9.43 20.40 -5.63
C ILE A 251 9.64 21.80 -6.20
N GLU A 252 10.74 22.02 -6.92
CA GLU A 252 11.06 23.30 -7.59
C GLU A 252 10.12 23.61 -8.76
N THR A 253 9.35 22.62 -9.24
CA THR A 253 8.30 22.83 -10.24
C THR A 253 7.14 23.65 -9.66
N VAL A 254 6.94 23.65 -8.34
CA VAL A 254 5.90 24.47 -7.70
C VAL A 254 6.47 25.83 -7.33
N ASP A 255 5.76 26.90 -7.66
CA ASP A 255 6.04 28.24 -7.15
C ASP A 255 5.64 28.31 -5.66
N LEU A 256 6.54 27.80 -4.81
CA LEU A 256 6.36 27.74 -3.37
C LEU A 256 6.16 29.12 -2.76
N LYS A 257 6.73 30.17 -3.36
CA LYS A 257 6.57 31.53 -2.86
C LYS A 257 5.13 32.00 -3.03
N LEU A 258 4.59 31.89 -4.25
CA LEU A 258 3.19 32.26 -4.52
C LEU A 258 2.22 31.37 -3.74
N PHE A 259 2.49 30.06 -3.68
CA PHE A 259 1.65 29.13 -2.96
C PHE A 259 1.56 29.48 -1.47
N ASN A 260 2.70 29.69 -0.81
CA ASN A 260 2.72 30.06 0.61
C ASN A 260 2.11 31.45 0.86
N GLU A 261 2.31 32.41 -0.05
CA GLU A 261 1.66 33.72 0.04
C GLU A 261 0.14 33.59 0.02
N HIS A 262 -0.40 32.82 -0.94
CA HIS A 262 -1.85 32.60 -1.04
C HIS A 262 -2.40 31.85 0.18
N LEU A 263 -1.70 30.83 0.69
CA LEU A 263 -2.12 30.13 1.90
C LEU A 263 -2.18 31.07 3.12
N ALA A 264 -1.17 31.93 3.30
CA ALA A 264 -1.13 32.89 4.41
C ALA A 264 -2.27 33.93 4.32
N ARG A 265 -2.54 34.46 3.13
CA ARG A 265 -3.63 35.40 2.89
C ARG A 265 -5.00 34.75 3.14
N LEU A 266 -5.20 33.52 2.67
CA LEU A 266 -6.41 32.74 2.94
C LEU A 266 -6.58 32.45 4.44
N ASP A 267 -5.50 32.19 5.19
CA ASP A 267 -5.55 31.97 6.64
C ASP A 267 -6.03 33.21 7.41
N ASN A 268 -5.69 34.40 6.89
CA ASN A 268 -6.15 35.70 7.40
C ASN A 268 -7.56 36.09 6.92
N GLY A 269 -8.22 35.25 6.10
CA GLY A 269 -9.54 35.53 5.53
C GLY A 269 -9.51 36.53 4.37
N GLU A 270 -8.35 36.80 3.78
CA GLU A 270 -8.21 37.65 2.61
C GLU A 270 -8.63 36.92 1.33
N GLU A 271 -9.06 37.69 0.33
CA GLU A 271 -9.35 37.17 -1.00
C GLU A 271 -8.07 37.03 -1.83
N VAL A 272 -7.90 35.89 -2.50
CA VAL A 272 -6.81 35.64 -3.46
C VAL A 272 -7.40 35.24 -4.81
N GLU A 273 -6.72 35.60 -5.90
CA GLU A 273 -7.05 35.10 -7.23
C GLU A 273 -6.24 33.82 -7.50
N LEU A 274 -6.92 32.69 -7.66
CA LEU A 274 -6.26 31.41 -7.87
C LEU A 274 -5.71 31.33 -9.31
N PRO A 275 -4.44 30.92 -9.49
CA PRO A 275 -3.94 30.62 -10.81
C PRO A 275 -4.59 29.33 -11.35
N ILE A 276 -4.54 29.17 -12.67
CA ILE A 276 -4.83 27.91 -13.36
C ILE A 276 -3.63 27.62 -14.25
N PHE A 277 -3.02 26.44 -14.09
CA PHE A 277 -1.92 26.05 -14.95
C PHE A 277 -2.45 25.47 -16.26
N ASN A 278 -2.09 26.09 -17.38
CA ASN A 278 -2.41 25.59 -18.70
C ASN A 278 -1.28 24.66 -19.18
N PHE A 279 -1.50 23.35 -19.13
CA PHE A 279 -0.49 22.36 -19.53
C PHE A 279 -0.15 22.40 -21.04
N GLU A 280 -1.07 22.85 -21.89
CA GLU A 280 -0.82 22.96 -23.33
C GLU A 280 0.14 24.12 -23.62
N LYS A 281 -0.11 25.28 -23.00
CA LYS A 281 0.76 26.46 -23.12
C LYS A 281 2.00 26.38 -22.24
N GLY A 282 1.95 25.58 -21.18
CA GLY A 282 3.00 25.48 -20.17
C GLY A 282 3.15 26.76 -19.34
N CYS A 283 2.06 27.47 -19.05
CA CYS A 283 2.11 28.70 -18.27
C CYS A 283 0.88 28.86 -17.37
N ARG A 284 1.04 29.66 -16.32
CA ARG A 284 -0.07 30.04 -15.44
C ARG A 284 -0.94 31.11 -16.09
N GLU A 285 -2.25 30.94 -15.97
CA GLU A 285 -3.27 31.89 -16.40
C GLU A 285 -4.11 32.30 -15.18
N TYR A 286 -4.58 33.55 -15.19
CA TYR A 286 -5.50 34.10 -14.20
C TYR A 286 -6.84 34.37 -14.91
N ARG A 287 -7.93 33.79 -14.40
CA ARG A 287 -9.26 33.85 -15.02
C ARG A 287 -10.30 34.63 -14.20
N GLY A 288 -9.87 35.37 -13.18
CA GLY A 288 -10.75 36.05 -12.23
C GLY A 288 -11.35 35.11 -11.18
N GLU A 289 -10.86 33.88 -11.04
CA GLU A 289 -11.33 32.94 -10.01
C GLU A 289 -10.81 33.38 -8.64
N LYS A 290 -11.67 34.04 -7.89
CA LYS A 290 -11.38 34.54 -6.55
C LYS A 290 -11.80 33.53 -5.49
N LEU A 291 -10.95 33.35 -4.50
CA LEU A 291 -11.18 32.49 -3.35
C LEU A 291 -10.97 33.30 -2.07
N SER A 292 -11.93 33.18 -1.14
CA SER A 292 -11.77 33.57 0.26
C SER A 292 -12.31 32.44 1.13
N VAL A 293 -11.77 32.33 2.35
CA VAL A 293 -12.25 31.38 3.35
C VAL A 293 -12.68 32.22 4.55
N GLU A 294 -13.89 31.98 5.06
CA GLU A 294 -14.35 32.69 6.25
C GLU A 294 -13.39 32.41 7.42
N PRO A 295 -12.95 33.45 8.17
CA PRO A 295 -12.11 33.23 9.33
C PRO A 295 -12.85 32.33 10.33
N THR A 296 -12.15 31.31 10.83
CA THR A 296 -12.70 30.37 11.81
C THR A 296 -13.24 31.18 13.00
N ARG A 297 -14.55 31.15 13.24
CA ARG A 297 -15.13 31.79 14.43
C ARG A 297 -14.57 31.06 15.65
N SER A 298 -13.59 31.67 16.31
CA SER A 298 -13.14 31.25 17.63
C SER A 298 -14.34 31.35 18.57
N SER A 299 -14.89 30.20 18.93
CA SER A 299 -15.86 30.07 20.01
C SER A 299 -15.10 30.00 21.32
#